data_AF-A0AAU9M1F5-F1
#
_entry.id   AF-A0AAU9M1F5-F1
#
_cell.length_a   1.000
_cell.length_b   1.000
_cell.length_c   1.000
_cell.angle_alpha   90.00
_cell.angle_beta   90.00
_cell.angle_gamma   90.00
#
_symmetry.space_group_name_H-M   'P 1'
#
loop_
_entity.id
_entity.type
_entity.pdbx_description
1 polymer ?
#
loop_
_entity_poly.entity_id
_entity_poly.type
_entity_poly.pdbx_seq_one_letter_code
_entity_poly.pdbx_strand_id
1 'polypeptide(L)'
;MDQDFYGPIIEQEVLLSEGGQASGSSFEAPELDISKGKSRLPESEFVDVTLLHNRVFDLEQSSAEKDLIIGKQDIRISDLEKENSIKDAKISELKANLGGLTTLFFNLKQRLHQKFGDDFQPLSVEGEKIFASISGLVNPTSQPASERVVRPALEEKS
;
A
#
# COMPACT_ATOMS: atom_id res chain seq x y z
N MET A 1 16.80 41.31 -1.50
CA MET A 1 16.97 41.14 -0.04
C MET A 1 16.35 39.80 0.22
N ASP A 2 17.20 38.79 0.12
CA ASP A 2 16.83 37.41 -0.13
C ASP A 2 17.03 36.65 1.18
N GLN A 3 16.06 35.83 1.56
CA GLN A 3 16.26 34.80 2.56
C GLN A 3 15.28 33.66 2.30
N ASP A 4 15.70 32.80 1.38
CA ASP A 4 15.18 31.46 1.17
C ASP A 4 15.55 30.58 2.37
N PHE A 5 14.55 29.98 3.02
CA PHE A 5 14.78 28.90 3.99
C PHE A 5 14.89 27.58 3.24
N TYR A 6 16.10 27.29 2.75
CA TYR A 6 16.50 25.95 2.38
C TYR A 6 16.64 25.11 3.66
N GLY A 7 15.76 24.12 3.81
CA GLY A 7 15.94 23.05 4.80
C GLY A 7 17.21 22.24 4.49
N PRO A 8 17.89 21.70 5.50
CA PRO A 8 19.16 21.01 5.29
C PRO A 8 18.96 19.73 4.48
N ILE A 9 19.65 19.71 3.33
CA ILE A 9 19.92 18.53 2.51
C ILE A 9 20.72 17.57 3.38
N ILE A 10 20.18 16.39 3.67
CA ILE A 10 20.96 15.30 4.27
C ILE A 10 21.70 14.63 3.10
N GLU A 11 22.83 15.23 2.73
CA GLU A 11 23.90 14.53 2.04
C GLU A 11 24.52 13.58 3.06
N GLN A 12 24.21 12.29 2.96
CA GLN A 12 25.00 11.28 3.64
C GLN A 12 26.27 11.08 2.81
N GLU A 13 27.26 11.94 3.11
CA GLU A 13 28.61 11.85 2.58
C GLU A 13 29.16 10.43 2.76
N VAL A 14 29.62 9.92 1.63
CA VAL A 14 30.55 8.81 1.51
C VAL A 14 31.80 9.16 2.32
N LEU A 15 31.98 8.52 3.49
CA LEU A 15 33.23 8.62 4.23
C LEU A 15 34.32 7.81 3.51
N LEU A 16 35.02 8.47 2.59
CA LEU A 16 36.42 8.16 2.31
C LEU A 16 37.24 8.75 3.46
N SER A 17 37.58 7.95 4.48
CA SER A 17 38.64 8.30 5.42
C SER A 17 39.89 7.48 5.09
N GLU A 18 40.76 8.15 4.36
CA GLU A 18 42.18 7.89 4.25
C GLU A 18 42.85 7.83 5.63
N GLY A 19 43.84 6.95 5.80
CA GLY A 19 44.82 7.06 6.89
C GLY A 19 44.66 6.15 8.11
N GLY A 20 44.50 4.83 7.92
CA GLY A 20 44.72 3.83 8.97
C GLY A 20 46.02 3.07 8.71
N GLN A 21 47.02 3.27 9.57
CA GLN A 21 48.37 2.71 9.48
C GLN A 21 48.38 1.23 9.05
N ALA A 22 49.19 0.94 8.03
CA ALA A 22 49.57 -0.41 7.65
C ALA A 22 50.31 -1.07 8.82
N SER A 23 49.54 -1.70 9.71
CA SER A 23 50.07 -2.66 10.67
C SER A 23 50.46 -3.87 9.85
N GLY A 24 51.76 -4.03 9.65
CA GLY A 24 52.37 -5.10 8.87
C GLY A 24 51.94 -6.46 9.40
N SER A 25 50.82 -6.96 8.89
CA SER A 25 50.60 -8.38 8.77
C SER A 25 51.66 -8.85 7.79
N SER A 26 52.72 -9.43 8.37
CA SER A 26 53.67 -10.26 7.66
C SER A 26 52.86 -11.27 6.85
N PHE A 27 52.59 -10.93 5.59
CA PHE A 27 52.26 -11.94 4.60
C PHE A 27 53.55 -12.74 4.47
N GLU A 28 53.63 -13.81 5.26
CA GLU A 28 54.55 -14.90 5.01
C GLU A 28 54.13 -15.44 3.65
N ALA A 29 54.77 -14.89 2.61
CA ALA A 29 54.62 -15.37 1.26
C ALA A 29 54.91 -16.87 1.33
N PRO A 30 53.96 -17.74 0.95
CA PRO A 30 54.23 -19.17 0.93
C PRO A 30 55.45 -19.34 0.04
N GLU A 31 56.56 -19.81 0.61
CA GLU A 31 57.72 -20.18 -0.17
C GLU A 31 57.25 -21.23 -1.16
N LEU A 32 57.03 -20.79 -2.40
CA LEU A 32 56.67 -21.64 -3.52
C LEU A 32 57.93 -22.40 -3.89
N ASP A 33 58.19 -23.46 -3.12
CA ASP A 33 59.19 -24.46 -3.43
C ASP A 33 58.75 -25.22 -4.69
N ILE A 34 59.12 -24.65 -5.83
CA ILE A 34 58.97 -25.25 -7.16
C ILE A 34 59.92 -26.46 -7.35
N SER A 35 60.74 -26.82 -6.35
CA SER A 35 61.64 -27.99 -6.43
C SER A 35 60.93 -29.34 -6.25
N LYS A 36 59.64 -29.33 -5.85
CA LYS A 36 58.80 -30.53 -5.76
C LYS A 36 57.54 -30.30 -6.59
N GLY A 37 57.56 -30.72 -7.86
CA GLY A 37 56.48 -30.54 -8.84
C GLY A 37 55.13 -31.18 -8.48
N LYS A 38 54.44 -30.67 -7.46
CA LYS A 38 53.06 -30.96 -7.07
C LYS A 38 52.54 -29.77 -6.25
N SER A 39 52.22 -28.67 -6.92
CA SER A 39 51.34 -27.65 -6.36
C SER A 39 49.97 -28.29 -6.18
N ARG A 40 49.67 -28.75 -4.97
CA ARG A 40 48.29 -29.07 -4.61
C ARG A 40 47.56 -27.73 -4.50
N LEU A 41 46.83 -27.38 -5.56
CA LEU A 41 45.79 -26.37 -5.46
C LEU A 41 44.90 -26.74 -4.26
N PRO A 42 44.46 -25.77 -3.44
CA PRO A 42 43.46 -26.05 -2.42
C PRO A 42 42.28 -26.72 -3.13
N GLU A 43 41.80 -27.82 -2.57
CA GLU A 43 40.63 -28.54 -3.06
C GLU A 43 39.45 -27.57 -2.96
N SER A 44 39.27 -26.74 -4.00
CA SER A 44 38.07 -25.95 -4.17
C SER A 44 36.95 -26.96 -4.25
N GLU A 45 36.06 -26.92 -3.27
CA GLU A 45 34.84 -27.68 -3.23
C GLU A 45 34.15 -27.49 -4.59
N PHE A 46 34.28 -28.50 -5.47
CA PHE A 46 33.77 -28.41 -6.83
C PHE A 46 32.26 -28.24 -6.72
N VAL A 47 31.74 -27.08 -7.14
CA VAL A 47 30.31 -26.84 -7.16
C VAL A 47 29.67 -27.86 -8.09
N ASP A 48 28.75 -28.65 -7.55
CA ASP A 48 27.96 -29.59 -8.34
C ASP A 48 27.11 -28.81 -9.34
N VAL A 49 27.50 -28.86 -10.61
CA VAL A 49 26.83 -28.18 -11.73
C VAL A 49 25.38 -28.65 -11.87
N THR A 50 25.09 -29.90 -11.54
CA THR A 50 23.74 -30.48 -11.60
C THR A 50 22.85 -29.84 -10.54
N LEU A 51 23.36 -29.70 -9.31
CA LEU A 51 22.67 -29.03 -8.22
C LEU A 51 22.39 -27.56 -8.56
N LEU A 52 23.37 -26.87 -9.13
CA LEU A 52 23.22 -25.48 -9.54
C LEU A 52 22.16 -25.32 -10.64
N HIS A 53 22.19 -26.19 -11.65
CA HIS A 53 21.21 -26.18 -12.74
C HIS A 53 19.78 -26.36 -12.24
N ASN A 54 19.53 -27.35 -11.38
CA ASN A 54 18.21 -27.58 -10.80
C ASN A 54 17.73 -26.36 -10.01
N ARG A 55 18.62 -25.74 -9.23
CA ARG A 55 18.29 -24.52 -8.49
C ARG A 55 17.94 -23.35 -9.40
N VAL A 56 18.65 -23.18 -10.51
CA VAL A 56 18.34 -22.13 -11.51
C VAL A 56 16.95 -22.38 -12.10
N PHE A 57 16.65 -23.62 -12.49
CA PHE A 57 15.34 -23.99 -13.02
C PHE A 57 14.20 -23.70 -12.02
N ASP A 58 14.36 -24.08 -10.75
CA ASP A 58 13.36 -23.82 -9.71
C ASP A 58 13.15 -22.31 -9.48
N LEU A 59 14.23 -21.53 -9.53
CA LEU A 59 14.18 -20.08 -9.38
C LEU A 59 13.50 -19.40 -10.57
N GLU A 60 13.76 -19.85 -11.80
CA GLU A 60 13.10 -19.37 -13.01
C GLU A 60 11.59 -19.65 -12.95
N GLN A 61 11.20 -20.87 -12.56
CA GLN A 61 9.81 -21.23 -12.37
C GLN A 61 9.14 -20.37 -11.29
N SER A 62 9.80 -20.21 -10.13
CA SER A 62 9.30 -19.37 -9.04
C SER A 62 9.17 -17.90 -9.46
N SER A 63 10.10 -17.39 -10.29
CA SER A 63 10.04 -16.04 -10.83
C SER A 63 8.82 -15.86 -11.73
N ALA A 64 8.61 -16.78 -12.68
CA ALA A 64 7.47 -16.73 -13.60
C ALA A 64 6.12 -16.80 -12.86
N GLU A 65 6.03 -17.58 -11.78
CA GLU A 65 4.83 -17.62 -10.94
C GLU A 65 4.59 -16.28 -10.24
N LYS A 66 5.63 -15.64 -9.69
CA LYS A 66 5.51 -14.32 -9.07
C LYS A 66 5.07 -13.27 -10.06
N ASP A 67 5.63 -13.26 -11.27
CA ASP A 67 5.24 -12.33 -12.33
C ASP A 67 3.76 -12.49 -12.70
N LEU A 68 3.25 -13.73 -12.76
CA LEU A 68 1.83 -13.99 -12.99
C LEU A 68 0.95 -13.47 -11.84
N ILE A 69 1.39 -13.63 -10.60
CA ILE A 69 0.66 -13.14 -9.42
C ILE A 69 0.64 -11.61 -9.42
N ILE A 70 1.77 -10.96 -9.69
CA ILE A 70 1.89 -9.50 -9.79
C ILE A 70 0.94 -8.98 -10.88
N GLY A 71 0.98 -9.57 -12.08
CA GLY A 71 0.08 -9.15 -13.17
C GLY A 71 -1.41 -9.29 -12.82
N LYS A 72 -1.80 -10.34 -12.09
CA LYS A 72 -3.18 -10.49 -11.58
C LYS A 72 -3.54 -9.42 -10.55
N GLN A 73 -2.59 -9.06 -9.68
CA GLN A 73 -2.79 -8.01 -8.69
C GLN A 73 -2.92 -6.64 -9.35
N ASP A 74 -2.10 -6.33 -10.35
CA ASP A 74 -2.16 -5.07 -11.10
C ASP A 74 -3.52 -4.88 -11.79
N ILE A 75 -4.05 -5.93 -12.43
CA ILE A 75 -5.40 -5.91 -13.02
C ILE A 75 -6.45 -5.59 -11.95
N ARG A 76 -6.38 -6.29 -10.80
CA ARG A 76 -7.33 -6.09 -9.71
C ARG A 76 -7.24 -4.68 -9.12
N ILE A 77 -6.04 -4.12 -8.98
CA ILE A 77 -5.81 -2.76 -8.51
C ILE A 77 -6.45 -1.77 -9.48
N SER A 78 -6.19 -1.91 -10.79
CA SER A 78 -6.76 -1.06 -11.83
C SER A 78 -8.30 -1.08 -11.83
N ASP A 79 -8.91 -2.26 -11.68
CA ASP A 79 -10.37 -2.40 -11.59
C ASP A 79 -10.93 -1.68 -10.34
N LEU A 80 -10.27 -1.84 -9.19
CA LEU A 80 -10.67 -1.18 -7.95
C LEU A 80 -10.51 0.35 -8.02
N GLU A 81 -9.42 0.85 -8.61
CA GLU A 81 -9.20 2.28 -8.82
C GLU A 81 -10.28 2.89 -9.72
N LYS A 82 -10.66 2.18 -10.79
CA LYS A 82 -11.76 2.57 -11.67
C LYS A 82 -13.10 2.59 -10.92
N GLU A 83 -13.42 1.55 -10.16
CA GLU A 83 -14.65 1.49 -9.36
C GLU A 83 -14.70 2.64 -8.35
N ASN A 84 -13.57 2.92 -7.68
CA ASN A 84 -13.47 4.00 -6.72
C ASN A 84 -13.69 5.37 -7.37
N SER A 85 -13.07 5.62 -8.54
CA SER A 85 -13.29 6.83 -9.32
C SER A 85 -14.76 7.04 -9.71
N ILE A 86 -15.46 5.97 -10.11
CA ILE A 86 -16.90 6.02 -10.40
C ILE A 86 -17.71 6.38 -9.15
N LYS A 87 -17.38 5.78 -8.00
CA LYS A 87 -18.05 6.09 -6.72
C LYS A 87 -17.82 7.54 -6.30
N ASP A 88 -16.60 8.05 -6.42
CA ASP A 88 -16.26 9.44 -6.09
C ASP A 88 -17.01 10.45 -6.98
N ALA A 89 -17.13 10.15 -8.27
CA ALA A 89 -17.96 10.94 -9.19
C ALA A 89 -19.42 10.94 -8.74
N LYS A 90 -19.97 9.78 -8.35
CA LYS A 90 -21.36 9.68 -7.90
C LYS A 90 -21.60 10.42 -6.57
N ILE A 91 -20.66 10.33 -5.63
CA ILE A 91 -20.71 11.08 -4.38
C ILE A 91 -20.71 12.59 -4.65
N SER A 92 -19.87 13.04 -5.57
CA SER A 92 -19.78 14.46 -5.95
C SER A 92 -21.08 14.96 -6.58
N GLU A 93 -21.69 14.17 -7.47
CA GLU A 93 -23.00 14.46 -8.07
C GLU A 93 -24.10 14.57 -7.00
N LEU A 94 -24.18 13.60 -6.09
CA LEU A 94 -25.18 13.59 -5.01
C LEU A 94 -25.01 14.78 -4.06
N LYS A 95 -23.78 15.15 -3.72
CA LYS A 95 -23.48 16.35 -2.92
C LYS A 95 -23.95 17.62 -3.61
N ALA A 96 -23.72 17.76 -4.91
CA ALA A 96 -24.19 18.91 -5.69
C ALA A 96 -25.73 18.97 -5.72
N ASN A 97 -26.39 17.85 -5.95
CA ASN A 97 -27.86 17.76 -5.94
C ASN A 97 -28.44 18.14 -4.58
N LEU A 98 -27.84 17.66 -3.49
CA LEU A 98 -28.24 18.04 -2.13
C LEU A 98 -28.08 19.54 -1.87
N GLY A 99 -26.97 20.15 -2.32
CA GLY A 99 -26.76 21.59 -2.24
C GLY A 99 -27.80 22.40 -3.02
N GLY A 100 -28.14 21.95 -4.23
CA GLY A 100 -29.19 22.54 -5.06
C GLY A 100 -30.57 22.48 -4.40
N LEU A 101 -30.95 21.31 -3.87
CA LEU A 101 -32.21 21.14 -3.12
C LEU A 101 -32.26 22.00 -1.85
N THR A 102 -31.15 22.10 -1.11
CA THR A 102 -31.06 22.94 0.08
C THR A 102 -31.31 24.41 -0.26
N THR A 103 -30.74 24.88 -1.38
CA THR A 103 -30.95 26.24 -1.88
C THR A 103 -32.40 26.46 -2.31
N LEU A 104 -33.01 25.52 -3.03
CA LEU A 104 -34.41 25.60 -3.45
C LEU A 104 -35.35 25.64 -2.24
N PHE A 105 -35.10 24.80 -1.24
CA PHE A 105 -35.87 24.78 0.00
C PHE A 105 -35.76 26.10 0.77
N PHE A 106 -34.55 26.64 0.89
CA PHE A 106 -34.32 27.94 1.53
C PHE A 106 -35.05 29.07 0.79
N ASN A 107 -34.95 29.12 -0.55
CA ASN A 107 -35.66 30.09 -1.37
C ASN A 107 -37.19 29.97 -1.23
N LEU A 108 -37.71 28.75 -1.18
CA LEU A 108 -39.13 28.50 -0.95
C LEU A 108 -39.56 29.00 0.42
N LYS A 109 -38.79 28.67 1.47
CA LYS A 109 -39.04 29.15 2.84
C LYS A 109 -39.09 30.67 2.85
N GLN A 110 -38.12 31.37 2.26
CA GLN A 110 -38.13 32.83 2.19
C GLN A 110 -39.36 33.39 1.46
N ARG A 111 -39.73 32.82 0.30
CA ARG A 111 -40.91 33.27 -0.45
C ARG A 111 -42.21 33.07 0.32
N LEU A 112 -42.34 31.98 1.07
CA LEU A 112 -43.51 31.72 1.91
C LEU A 112 -43.61 32.75 3.03
N HIS A 113 -42.51 33.04 3.74
CA HIS A 113 -42.50 34.10 4.76
C HIS A 113 -42.78 35.48 4.14
N GLN A 114 -42.30 35.76 2.92
CA GLN A 114 -42.63 37.02 2.23
C GLN A 114 -44.11 37.13 1.88
N LYS A 115 -44.75 36.03 1.47
CA LYS A 115 -46.17 35.98 1.06
C LYS A 115 -47.13 36.02 2.23
N PHE A 116 -46.78 35.37 3.33
CA PHE A 116 -47.69 35.09 4.44
C PHE A 116 -47.24 35.74 5.76
N GLY A 117 -46.05 36.33 5.83
CA GLY A 117 -45.55 37.03 7.02
C GLY A 117 -45.54 36.14 8.27
N ASP A 118 -46.06 36.68 9.36
CA ASP A 118 -46.16 36.01 10.67
C ASP A 118 -47.24 34.93 10.72
N ASP A 119 -48.17 34.90 9.76
CA ASP A 119 -49.19 33.84 9.66
C ASP A 119 -48.59 32.52 9.14
N PHE A 120 -47.37 32.56 8.59
CA PHE A 120 -46.63 31.37 8.20
C PHE A 120 -45.93 30.74 9.41
N GLN A 121 -46.67 29.97 10.20
CA GLN A 121 -46.07 29.11 11.23
C GLN A 121 -45.73 27.73 10.64
N PRO A 122 -44.48 27.24 10.75
CA PRO A 122 -44.14 25.88 10.36
C PRO A 122 -44.92 24.89 11.21
N LEU A 123 -45.71 24.02 10.57
CA LEU A 123 -46.68 23.13 11.21
C LEU A 123 -46.08 22.02 12.10
N SER A 124 -44.75 21.85 12.20
CA SER A 124 -44.18 20.84 13.10
C SER A 124 -42.68 21.00 13.37
N VAL A 125 -42.32 20.83 14.65
CA VAL A 125 -40.95 20.66 15.17
C VAL A 125 -40.26 19.40 14.61
N GLU A 126 -41.03 18.47 14.04
CA GLU A 126 -40.51 17.22 13.45
C GLU A 126 -39.67 17.46 12.18
N GLY A 127 -39.88 18.57 11.47
CA GLY A 127 -39.12 18.91 10.25
C GLY A 127 -37.66 19.33 10.51
N GLU A 128 -37.36 19.89 11.69
CA GLU A 128 -35.99 20.28 12.10
C GLU A 128 -35.13 19.07 12.53
N LYS A 129 -35.77 17.98 12.95
CA LYS A 129 -35.10 16.76 13.45
C LYS A 129 -34.45 15.92 12.34
N ILE A 130 -34.86 16.13 11.10
CA ILE A 130 -34.34 15.40 9.92
C ILE A 130 -32.91 15.86 9.59
N PHE A 131 -32.61 17.16 9.71
CA PHE A 131 -31.28 17.70 9.40
C PHE A 131 -30.22 17.30 10.43
N ALA A 132 -30.59 17.20 11.72
CA ALA A 132 -29.68 16.76 12.78
C ALA A 132 -29.30 15.26 12.70
N SER A 133 -30.14 14.45 12.05
CA SER A 133 -29.91 13.01 11.92
C SER A 133 -28.90 12.65 10.83
N ILE A 134 -28.61 13.56 9.90
CA ILE A 134 -27.65 13.34 8.80
C ILE A 134 -26.21 13.59 9.28
N SER A 135 -25.99 14.46 10.27
CA SER A 135 -24.67 14.71 10.87
C SER A 135 -24.16 13.60 11.79
N GLY A 136 -25.00 12.62 12.13
CA GLY A 136 -24.67 11.54 13.08
C GLY A 136 -24.32 10.19 12.46
N LEU A 137 -24.47 10.01 11.14
CA LEU A 137 -24.22 8.71 10.50
C LEU A 137 -22.81 8.66 9.91
N VAL A 138 -21.81 8.72 10.78
CA VAL A 138 -20.44 8.29 10.47
C VAL A 138 -20.07 7.18 11.44
N ASN A 139 -19.78 6.01 10.85
CA ASN A 139 -19.37 4.72 11.42
C ASN A 139 -20.46 3.78 11.98
N PRO A 140 -20.47 2.54 11.47
CA PRO A 140 -19.78 1.50 12.23
C PRO A 140 -18.79 0.70 11.37
N THR A 141 -17.50 0.98 11.56
CA THR A 141 -16.49 -0.07 11.49
C THR A 141 -16.19 -0.53 12.90
N SER A 142 -16.82 -1.62 13.34
CA SER A 142 -16.31 -2.48 14.42
C SER A 142 -17.22 -3.69 14.63
N GLN A 143 -16.89 -4.81 14.01
CA GLN A 143 -17.04 -6.10 14.67
C GLN A 143 -15.80 -6.96 14.40
N PRO A 144 -15.07 -7.39 15.45
CA PRO A 144 -14.03 -8.39 15.33
C PRO A 144 -14.62 -9.82 15.30
N ALA A 145 -13.80 -10.73 14.81
CA ALA A 145 -14.08 -12.11 14.44
C ALA A 145 -14.65 -13.01 15.55
N SER A 146 -15.39 -14.06 15.15
CA SER A 146 -15.36 -15.36 15.83
C SER A 146 -15.71 -16.50 14.87
N GLU A 147 -14.66 -17.17 14.39
CA GLU A 147 -14.48 -18.62 14.37
C GLU A 147 -15.72 -19.52 14.20
N ARG A 148 -15.85 -20.15 13.02
CA ARG A 148 -16.24 -21.56 12.93
C ARG A 148 -15.47 -22.26 11.81
N VAL A 149 -14.46 -23.00 12.26
CA VAL A 149 -13.86 -24.13 11.56
C VAL A 149 -14.96 -25.09 11.12
N VAL A 150 -15.06 -25.37 9.82
CA VAL A 150 -15.66 -26.62 9.32
C VAL A 150 -14.66 -27.22 8.34
N ARG A 151 -13.95 -28.25 8.81
CA ARG A 151 -13.07 -29.10 7.99
C ARG A 151 -13.90 -30.05 7.12
N PRO A 152 -13.34 -30.56 6.01
CA PRO A 152 -14.04 -31.36 5.02
C PRO A 152 -14.26 -32.80 5.51
N ALA A 153 -15.39 -33.40 5.14
CA ALA A 153 -15.60 -34.83 5.25
C ALA A 153 -15.05 -35.53 4.00
N LEU A 154 -13.90 -36.18 4.16
CA LEU A 154 -13.51 -37.34 3.37
C LEU A 154 -14.20 -38.56 4.00
N GLU A 155 -15.05 -39.24 3.24
CA GLU A 155 -15.34 -40.65 3.48
C GLU A 155 -14.89 -41.43 2.24
N GLU A 156 -13.76 -42.11 2.41
CA GLU A 156 -13.30 -43.23 1.60
C GLU A 156 -13.44 -44.48 2.48
N LYS A 157 -14.06 -45.54 1.94
CA LYS A 157 -14.02 -46.98 2.31
C LYS A 157 -15.32 -47.61 1.80
N SER A 158 -15.35 -48.77 1.16
CA SER A 158 -14.37 -49.83 0.91
C SER A 158 -14.84 -50.66 -0.28
#